data_AF-A0A950P1P8-F1
#
_entry.id   AF-A0A950P1P8-F1
#
_cell.length_a   1.000
_cell.length_b   1.000
_cell.length_c   1.000
_cell.angle_alpha   90.00
_cell.angle_beta   90.00
_cell.angle_gamma   90.00
#
_symmetry.space_group_name_H-M   'P 1'
#
loop_
_entity.id
_entity.type
_entity.pdbx_description
1 polymer ?
#
loop_
_entity_poly.entity_id
_entity_poly.type
_entity_poly.pdbx_seq_one_letter_code
_entity_poly.pdbx_strand_id
1 'polypeptide(L)'
;ARHAASGHEHHTSCERSSWRERLASPSAWSDVAQNFRGDWQMLWKEITLGFLLAGFIAQLGKGFFESLFIRSAPAPLPTIENVLVGPIIAVLSFVCSVGNVPLAAVLWSGGISFAGVLAFLFADLIVIPILWIYRKYYGTTFTIRITTLMFVTMVVAALIVDGIFSALGLIPTGPRPTRADIFSSLQVNYKLALNVLGIVIFAAMIWLTSRRGATDPVCRMKVDRAKAVSKEFANETLYFCSDHCLHAFEAGAQRAHPLPIEDTANVR
;
A
#
# COMPACT_ATOMS: atom_id res chain seq x y z
N ALA A 1 -15.70 -30.09 -9.11
CA ALA A 1 -14.32 -29.62 -8.91
C ALA A 1 -13.54 -29.54 -10.23
N ARG A 2 -14.02 -28.76 -11.20
CA ARG A 2 -13.32 -28.43 -12.45
C ARG A 2 -13.75 -27.00 -12.84
N HIS A 3 -12.80 -26.17 -13.27
CA HIS A 3 -12.92 -24.75 -13.66
C HIS A 3 -12.84 -23.68 -12.56
N ALA A 4 -11.75 -23.69 -11.79
CA ALA A 4 -11.26 -22.49 -11.12
C ALA A 4 -9.73 -22.41 -11.25
N ALA A 5 -9.25 -22.39 -12.48
CA ALA A 5 -7.92 -21.87 -12.77
C ALA A 5 -8.09 -20.36 -13.01
N SER A 6 -8.10 -19.58 -11.93
CA SER A 6 -7.95 -18.14 -12.00
C SER A 6 -6.54 -17.85 -12.52
N GLY A 7 -6.43 -17.67 -13.84
CA GLY A 7 -5.18 -17.45 -14.56
C GLY A 7 -4.58 -16.08 -14.27
N HIS A 8 -3.89 -15.99 -13.13
CA HIS A 8 -2.75 -15.09 -12.96
C HIS A 8 -1.53 -15.97 -12.73
N GLU A 9 -0.95 -16.50 -13.80
CA GLU A 9 0.42 -17.00 -13.70
C GLU A 9 1.33 -15.80 -13.55
N HIS A 10 1.71 -15.51 -12.31
CA HIS A 10 2.91 -14.73 -12.07
C HIS A 10 4.05 -15.55 -12.67
N HIS A 11 4.51 -15.17 -13.86
CA HIS A 11 5.80 -15.62 -14.38
C HIS A 11 6.88 -15.07 -13.44
N THR A 12 7.04 -15.68 -12.27
CA THR A 12 8.30 -15.69 -11.56
C THR A 12 9.23 -16.43 -12.49
N SER A 13 9.97 -15.67 -13.29
CA SER A 13 11.02 -16.16 -14.18
C SER A 13 12.01 -16.97 -13.35
N CYS A 14 11.75 -18.28 -13.21
CA CYS A 14 12.64 -19.25 -12.63
C CYS A 14 13.66 -19.67 -13.72
N GLU A 15 14.24 -18.69 -14.40
CA GLU A 15 15.52 -18.88 -15.04
C GLU A 15 16.56 -18.81 -13.93
N ARG A 16 17.41 -19.85 -13.84
CA ARG A 16 18.53 -19.96 -12.89
C ARG A 16 19.63 -18.93 -13.23
N SER A 17 19.31 -17.64 -13.17
CA SER A 17 20.28 -16.55 -13.29
C SER A 17 20.90 -16.25 -11.93
N SER A 18 22.19 -15.93 -11.94
CA SER A 18 22.91 -15.49 -10.74
C SER A 18 22.26 -14.23 -10.17
N TRP A 19 22.17 -14.09 -8.85
CA TRP A 19 21.58 -12.90 -8.20
C TRP A 19 22.22 -11.59 -8.68
N ARG A 20 23.50 -11.63 -9.09
CA ARG A 20 24.22 -10.48 -9.67
C ARG A 20 23.72 -10.11 -11.05
N GLU A 21 23.41 -11.10 -11.88
CA GLU A 21 22.85 -10.89 -13.22
C GLU A 21 21.44 -10.30 -13.14
N ARG A 22 20.64 -10.72 -12.14
CA ARG A 22 19.30 -10.15 -11.90
C ARG A 22 19.36 -8.69 -11.46
N LEU A 23 20.32 -8.32 -10.61
CA LEU A 23 20.51 -6.93 -10.19
C LEU A 23 20.95 -5.99 -11.33
N ALA A 24 21.68 -6.49 -12.32
CA ALA A 24 22.11 -5.70 -13.48
C ALA A 24 21.13 -5.78 -14.66
N SER A 25 20.18 -6.72 -14.65
CA SER A 25 19.31 -6.99 -15.79
C SER A 25 18.27 -5.89 -16.02
N PRO A 26 18.23 -5.27 -17.22
CA PRO A 26 17.20 -4.32 -17.56
C PRO A 26 15.79 -4.91 -17.56
N SER A 27 15.63 -6.22 -17.81
CA SER A 27 14.31 -6.87 -17.81
C SER A 27 13.81 -7.10 -16.38
N ALA A 28 14.69 -7.42 -15.44
CA ALA A 28 14.35 -7.54 -14.02
C ALA A 28 13.94 -6.20 -13.40
N TRP A 29 14.66 -5.12 -13.73
CA TRP A 29 14.26 -3.76 -13.30
C TRP A 29 12.92 -3.32 -13.92
N SER A 30 12.59 -3.79 -15.12
CA SER A 30 11.28 -3.53 -15.74
C SER A 30 10.15 -4.18 -14.94
N ASP A 31 10.33 -5.43 -14.49
CA ASP A 31 9.35 -6.14 -13.66
C ASP A 31 9.16 -5.43 -12.31
N VAL A 32 10.27 -5.04 -11.66
CA VAL A 32 10.23 -4.26 -10.41
C VAL A 32 9.48 -2.95 -10.61
N ALA A 33 9.76 -2.22 -11.70
CA ALA A 33 9.08 -0.96 -12.00
C ALA A 33 7.57 -1.14 -12.28
N GLN A 34 7.18 -2.24 -12.92
CA GLN A 34 5.77 -2.57 -13.16
C GLN A 34 5.02 -2.89 -11.88
N ASN A 35 5.60 -3.73 -11.01
CA ASN A 35 5.04 -4.02 -9.69
C ASN A 35 4.94 -2.74 -8.86
N PHE A 36 6.02 -1.96 -8.79
CA PHE A 36 6.05 -0.68 -8.10
C PHE A 36 4.94 0.27 -8.56
N ARG A 37 4.74 0.38 -9.88
CA ARG A 37 3.68 1.22 -10.43
C ARG A 37 2.28 0.69 -10.09
N GLY A 38 2.10 -0.63 -10.11
CA GLY A 38 0.84 -1.28 -9.70
C GLY A 38 0.50 -0.96 -8.25
N ASP A 39 1.46 -1.17 -7.35
CA ASP A 39 1.34 -0.87 -5.92
C ASP A 39 1.02 0.62 -5.70
N TRP A 40 1.71 1.52 -6.40
CA TRP A 40 1.42 2.95 -6.33
C TRP A 40 0.00 3.29 -6.79
N GLN A 41 -0.46 2.72 -7.91
CA GLN A 41 -1.81 2.96 -8.43
C GLN A 41 -2.90 2.45 -7.48
N MET A 42 -2.61 1.39 -6.72
CA MET A 42 -3.50 0.86 -5.70
C MET A 42 -3.53 1.76 -4.45
N LEU A 43 -2.37 2.22 -3.97
CA LEU A 43 -2.23 2.83 -2.64
C LEU A 43 -2.31 4.36 -2.61
N TRP A 44 -2.09 5.06 -3.73
CA TRP A 44 -1.91 6.53 -3.70
C TRP A 44 -3.09 7.28 -3.08
N LYS A 45 -4.32 6.80 -3.27
CA LYS A 45 -5.54 7.42 -2.70
C LYS A 45 -5.54 7.34 -1.18
N GLU A 46 -5.19 6.18 -0.64
CA GLU A 46 -5.18 5.92 0.80
C GLU A 46 -4.03 6.69 1.47
N ILE A 47 -2.85 6.71 0.82
CA ILE A 47 -1.71 7.52 1.25
C ILE A 47 -2.10 9.01 1.28
N THR A 48 -2.66 9.53 0.19
CA THR A 48 -3.07 10.94 0.10
C THR A 48 -4.09 11.31 1.19
N LEU A 49 -5.08 10.45 1.40
CA LEU A 49 -6.07 10.63 2.47
C LEU A 49 -5.43 10.60 3.86
N GLY A 50 -4.54 9.64 4.11
CA GLY A 50 -3.82 9.53 5.38
C GLY A 50 -2.98 10.76 5.71
N PHE A 51 -2.23 11.28 4.74
CA PHE A 51 -1.46 12.51 4.90
C PHE A 51 -2.36 13.74 5.12
N LEU A 52 -3.50 13.82 4.42
CA LEU A 52 -4.47 14.91 4.60
C LEU A 52 -5.08 14.88 6.00
N LEU A 53 -5.51 13.71 6.47
CA LEU A 53 -6.04 13.53 7.82
C LEU A 53 -4.99 13.81 8.89
N ALA A 54 -3.76 13.35 8.70
CA ALA A 54 -2.65 13.63 9.61
C ALA A 54 -2.36 15.14 9.70
N GLY A 55 -2.37 15.85 8.56
CA GLY A 55 -2.23 17.30 8.52
C GLY A 55 -3.37 18.03 9.25
N PHE A 56 -4.62 17.59 9.05
CA PHE A 56 -5.78 18.14 9.75
C PHE A 56 -5.70 17.90 11.28
N ILE A 57 -5.38 16.67 11.69
CA ILE A 57 -5.22 16.31 13.10
C ILE A 57 -4.03 17.04 13.74
N ALA A 58 -2.96 17.30 12.99
CA ALA A 58 -1.81 18.08 13.46
C ALA A 58 -2.19 19.53 13.83
N GLN A 59 -3.26 20.07 13.24
CA GLN A 59 -3.77 21.40 13.58
C GLN A 59 -4.55 21.41 14.90
N LEU A 60 -5.00 20.26 15.40
CA LEU A 60 -5.72 20.19 16.68
C LEU A 60 -4.81 20.62 17.84
N GLY A 61 -5.26 21.57 18.64
CA GLY A 61 -4.46 22.19 19.71
C GLY A 61 -4.01 21.19 20.79
N LYS A 62 -3.02 21.59 21.61
CA LYS A 62 -2.52 20.76 22.72
C LYS A 62 -3.63 20.33 23.69
N GLY A 63 -4.63 21.19 23.91
CA GLY A 63 -5.79 20.91 24.76
C GLY A 63 -6.66 19.74 24.29
N PHE A 64 -6.79 19.51 22.98
CA PHE A 64 -7.51 18.34 22.46
C PHE A 64 -6.81 17.03 22.87
N PHE A 65 -5.49 16.97 22.68
CA PHE A 65 -4.70 15.80 23.06
C PHE A 65 -4.53 15.64 24.57
N GLU A 66 -4.59 16.73 25.35
CA GLU A 66 -4.60 16.69 26.82
C GLU A 66 -5.93 16.16 27.37
N SER A 67 -7.05 16.42 26.69
CA SER A 67 -8.34 15.80 27.02
C SER A 67 -8.44 14.35 26.57
N LEU A 68 -7.72 13.97 25.51
CA LEU A 68 -7.80 12.64 24.90
C LEU A 68 -6.90 11.60 25.56
N PHE A 69 -5.81 12.02 26.22
CA PHE A 69 -4.84 11.13 26.85
C PHE A 69 -4.53 11.57 28.29
N ILE A 70 -4.52 10.63 29.24
CA ILE A 70 -4.16 10.94 30.64
C ILE A 70 -2.66 11.19 30.72
N ARG A 71 -2.26 12.46 30.93
CA ARG A 71 -0.85 12.85 31.07
C ARG A 71 -0.39 13.10 32.51
N SER A 72 -1.31 13.31 33.45
CA SER A 72 -1.04 13.76 34.82
C SER A 72 -0.87 12.63 35.84
N ALA A 73 -0.98 11.36 35.41
CA ALA A 73 -0.78 10.21 36.29
C ALA A 73 0.66 9.70 36.26
N PRO A 74 1.23 9.22 37.38
CA PRO A 74 2.53 8.54 37.36
C PRO A 74 2.46 7.29 36.48
N ALA A 75 3.59 6.96 35.84
CA ALA A 75 3.74 5.68 35.15
C ALA A 75 3.37 4.53 36.11
N PRO A 76 2.64 3.48 35.66
CA PRO A 76 2.50 3.01 34.28
C PRO A 76 1.16 3.35 33.59
N LEU A 77 0.25 4.05 34.26
CA LEU A 77 -1.14 4.23 33.80
C LEU A 77 -1.26 4.89 32.41
N PRO A 78 -0.54 5.99 32.11
CA PRO A 78 -0.57 6.60 30.76
C PRO A 78 -0.07 5.66 29.66
N THR A 79 0.91 4.79 29.96
CA THR A 79 1.47 3.87 28.97
C THR A 79 0.46 2.79 28.61
N ILE A 80 -0.23 2.23 29.60
CA ILE A 80 -1.24 1.19 29.38
C ILE A 80 -2.44 1.75 28.61
N GLU A 81 -2.93 2.93 28.99
CA GLU A 81 -4.00 3.63 28.26
C GLU A 81 -3.59 3.86 26.80
N ASN A 82 -2.44 4.48 26.58
CA ASN A 82 -1.96 4.82 25.24
C ASN A 82 -1.77 3.59 24.34
N VAL A 83 -1.30 2.47 24.89
CA VAL A 83 -1.12 1.22 24.14
C VAL A 83 -2.44 0.58 23.76
N LEU A 84 -3.50 0.75 24.55
CA LEU A 84 -4.84 0.25 24.23
C LEU A 84 -5.59 1.20 23.29
N VAL A 85 -5.50 2.50 23.53
CA VAL A 85 -6.21 3.55 22.79
C VAL A 85 -5.57 3.79 21.41
N GLY A 86 -4.23 3.66 21.30
CA GLY A 86 -3.50 3.83 20.04
C GLY A 86 -4.09 3.00 18.89
N PRO A 87 -4.19 1.67 19.01
CA PRO A 87 -4.78 0.85 17.95
C PRO A 87 -6.25 1.20 17.65
N ILE A 88 -7.03 1.60 18.65
CA ILE A 88 -8.43 2.01 18.45
C ILE A 88 -8.48 3.28 17.58
N ILE A 89 -7.64 4.28 17.88
CA ILE A 89 -7.55 5.50 17.07
C ILE A 89 -7.11 5.17 15.64
N ALA A 90 -6.14 4.27 15.47
CA ALA A 90 -5.70 3.84 14.14
C ALA A 90 -6.85 3.23 13.33
N VAL A 91 -7.60 2.30 13.92
CA VAL A 91 -8.77 1.66 13.29
C VAL A 91 -9.83 2.69 12.91
N LEU A 92 -10.15 3.63 13.81
CA LEU A 92 -11.16 4.67 13.61
C LEU A 92 -10.73 5.75 12.60
N SER A 93 -9.42 5.99 12.47
CA SER A 93 -8.89 6.98 11.54
C SER A 93 -8.99 6.52 10.08
N PHE A 94 -9.28 5.24 9.83
CA PHE A 94 -9.30 4.61 8.50
C PHE A 94 -8.00 4.83 7.71
N VAL A 95 -6.90 5.12 8.40
CA VAL A 95 -5.60 5.30 7.78
C VAL A 95 -4.92 3.94 7.68
N CYS A 96 -4.50 3.56 6.48
CA CYS A 96 -3.84 2.28 6.22
C CYS A 96 -2.33 2.35 6.49
N SER A 97 -1.68 1.18 6.53
CA SER A 97 -0.26 0.91 6.84
C SER A 97 0.70 2.11 6.71
N VAL A 98 0.92 2.63 5.49
CA VAL A 98 1.89 3.72 5.25
C VAL A 98 1.37 5.08 5.75
N GLY A 99 0.06 5.33 5.65
CA GLY A 99 -0.54 6.57 6.13
C GLY A 99 -0.51 6.72 7.65
N ASN A 100 -0.41 5.61 8.39
CA ASN A 100 -0.35 5.65 9.86
C ASN A 100 0.94 6.29 10.36
N VAL A 101 2.03 6.26 9.58
CA VAL A 101 3.32 6.81 9.99
C VAL A 101 3.27 8.33 10.24
N PRO A 102 2.75 9.17 9.33
CA PRO A 102 2.52 10.59 9.60
C PRO A 102 1.67 10.86 10.84
N LEU A 103 0.56 10.13 11.02
CA LEU A 103 -0.34 10.33 12.15
C LEU A 103 0.31 9.91 13.48
N ALA A 104 1.10 8.83 13.47
CA ALA A 104 1.91 8.39 14.60
C ALA A 104 2.93 9.46 15.01
N ALA A 105 3.56 10.13 14.05
CA ALA A 105 4.47 11.25 14.32
C ALA A 105 3.75 12.44 14.97
N VAL A 106 2.53 12.76 14.51
CA VAL A 106 1.68 13.78 15.13
C VAL A 106 1.30 13.39 16.56
N LEU A 107 0.89 12.15 16.81
CA LEU A 107 0.57 11.64 18.15
C LEU A 107 1.79 11.66 19.08
N TRP A 108 2.98 11.31 18.58
CA TRP A 108 4.25 11.40 19.31
C TRP A 108 4.55 12.83 19.77
N SER A 109 4.44 13.80 18.85
CA SER A 109 4.54 15.23 19.17
C SER A 109 3.45 15.69 20.14
N GLY A 110 2.28 15.03 20.09
CA GLY A 110 1.13 15.24 20.93
C GLY A 110 1.21 14.56 22.30
N GLY A 111 2.34 13.97 22.69
CA GLY A 111 2.55 13.50 24.06
C GLY A 111 2.27 12.02 24.33
N ILE A 112 1.85 11.24 23.33
CA ILE A 112 1.62 9.79 23.52
C ILE A 112 2.92 9.07 23.95
N SER A 113 2.80 7.95 24.68
CA SER A 113 3.94 7.12 25.08
C SER A 113 4.58 6.41 23.88
N PHE A 114 5.84 5.96 24.03
CA PHE A 114 6.57 5.26 22.97
C PHE A 114 5.88 3.95 22.59
N ALA A 115 5.53 3.15 23.60
CA ALA A 115 4.66 1.98 23.42
C ALA A 115 3.34 2.31 22.70
N GLY A 116 2.70 3.45 23.00
CA GLY A 116 1.47 3.88 22.34
C GLY A 116 1.64 4.18 20.86
N VAL A 117 2.75 4.83 20.47
CA VAL A 117 3.13 5.02 19.05
C VAL A 117 3.33 3.68 18.36
N LEU A 118 4.06 2.75 18.99
CA LEU A 118 4.31 1.44 18.41
C LEU A 118 3.01 0.63 18.24
N ALA A 119 2.16 0.62 19.26
CA ALA A 119 0.86 -0.04 19.19
C ALA A 119 -0.02 0.57 18.10
N PHE A 120 -0.02 1.90 17.96
CA PHE A 120 -0.71 2.60 16.88
C PHE A 120 -0.17 2.20 15.49
N LEU A 121 1.15 2.09 15.33
CA LEU A 121 1.76 1.66 14.06
C LEU A 121 1.40 0.21 13.71
N PHE A 122 1.45 -0.70 14.68
CA PHE A 122 1.08 -2.11 14.49
C PHE A 122 -0.41 -2.33 14.27
N ALA A 123 -1.25 -1.34 14.55
CA ALA A 123 -2.69 -1.46 14.37
C ALA A 123 -3.13 -1.53 12.90
N ASP A 124 -2.21 -1.36 11.95
CA ASP A 124 -2.48 -1.53 10.52
C ASP A 124 -2.90 -2.95 10.13
N LEU A 125 -2.73 -3.97 10.99
CA LEU A 125 -3.34 -5.29 10.77
C LEU A 125 -4.86 -5.32 11.05
N ILE A 126 -5.43 -4.29 11.71
CA ILE A 126 -6.85 -4.21 12.04
C ILE A 126 -7.46 -2.99 11.33
N VAL A 127 -7.84 -3.18 10.06
CA VAL A 127 -8.52 -2.14 9.28
C VAL A 127 -9.96 -2.56 8.99
N ILE A 128 -10.90 -1.61 9.07
CA ILE A 128 -12.35 -1.86 8.93
C ILE A 128 -12.72 -2.63 7.64
N PRO A 129 -12.13 -2.34 6.45
CA PRO A 129 -12.41 -3.13 5.24
C PRO A 129 -12.01 -4.59 5.37
N ILE A 130 -10.85 -4.88 5.99
CA ILE A 130 -10.36 -6.25 6.22
C ILE A 130 -11.26 -6.97 7.23
N LEU A 131 -11.67 -6.29 8.30
CA LEU A 131 -12.62 -6.85 9.27
C LEU A 131 -13.97 -7.18 8.65
N TRP A 132 -14.43 -6.36 7.71
CA TRP A 132 -15.66 -6.62 6.98
C TRP A 132 -15.53 -7.84 6.05
N ILE A 133 -14.39 -8.01 5.41
CA ILE A 133 -14.05 -9.22 4.65
C ILE A 133 -14.03 -10.44 5.58
N TYR A 134 -13.31 -10.40 6.70
CA TYR A 134 -13.30 -11.51 7.66
C TYR A 134 -14.69 -11.87 8.15
N ARG A 135 -15.54 -10.87 8.42
CA ARG A 135 -16.93 -11.09 8.81
C ARG A 135 -17.73 -11.76 7.71
N LYS A 136 -17.54 -11.34 6.45
CA LYS A 136 -18.24 -11.90 5.30
C LYS A 136 -17.82 -13.34 4.99
N TYR A 137 -16.54 -13.67 5.14
CA TYR A 137 -16.00 -14.99 4.81
C TYR A 137 -16.12 -16.01 5.95
N TYR A 138 -15.84 -15.60 7.19
CA TYR A 138 -15.73 -16.51 8.35
C TYR A 138 -16.81 -16.28 9.42
N GLY A 139 -17.67 -15.27 9.24
CA GLY A 139 -18.70 -14.91 10.19
C GLY A 139 -18.20 -14.03 11.34
N THR A 140 -19.15 -13.48 12.10
CA THR A 140 -18.90 -12.48 13.15
C THR A 140 -18.08 -13.05 14.32
N THR A 141 -18.39 -14.26 14.78
CA THR A 141 -17.72 -14.88 15.94
C THR A 141 -16.23 -15.09 15.69
N PHE A 142 -15.88 -15.58 14.49
CA PHE A 142 -14.48 -15.76 14.10
C PHE A 142 -13.75 -14.42 14.00
N THR A 143 -14.41 -13.43 13.38
CA THR A 143 -13.85 -12.08 13.19
C THR A 143 -13.52 -11.43 14.52
N ILE A 144 -14.42 -11.50 15.51
CA ILE A 144 -14.16 -10.96 16.85
C ILE A 144 -12.96 -11.66 17.47
N ARG A 145 -12.88 -13.00 17.40
CA ARG A 145 -11.75 -13.76 17.98
C ARG A 145 -10.40 -13.38 17.37
N ILE A 146 -10.30 -13.35 16.03
CA ILE A 146 -9.04 -13.02 15.36
C ILE A 146 -8.64 -11.57 15.59
N THR A 147 -9.61 -10.65 15.60
CA THR A 147 -9.37 -9.22 15.87
C THR A 147 -8.87 -9.00 17.29
N THR A 148 -9.52 -9.63 18.27
CA THR A 148 -9.09 -9.56 19.67
C THR A 148 -7.69 -10.15 19.85
N LEU A 149 -7.41 -11.30 19.22
CA LEU A 149 -6.09 -11.91 19.28
C LEU A 149 -5.02 -11.00 18.67
N MET A 150 -5.27 -10.45 17.48
CA MET A 150 -4.40 -9.47 16.83
C MET A 150 -4.15 -8.25 17.73
N PHE A 151 -5.21 -7.65 18.28
CA PHE A 151 -5.12 -6.49 19.17
C PHE A 151 -4.25 -6.79 20.41
N VAL A 152 -4.51 -7.91 21.09
CA VAL A 152 -3.71 -8.33 22.26
C VAL A 152 -2.26 -8.56 21.87
N THR A 153 -1.99 -9.21 20.75
CA THR A 153 -0.61 -9.45 20.29
C THR A 153 0.13 -8.15 19.97
N MET A 154 -0.53 -7.15 19.38
CA MET A 154 0.06 -5.84 19.12
C MET A 154 0.41 -5.10 20.41
N VAL A 155 -0.53 -5.08 21.36
CA VAL A 155 -0.37 -4.46 22.68
C VAL A 155 0.83 -5.07 23.40
N VAL A 156 0.88 -6.40 23.46
CA VAL A 156 1.97 -7.14 24.09
C VAL A 156 3.30 -6.87 23.37
N ALA A 157 3.33 -6.92 22.03
CA ALA A 157 4.53 -6.64 21.25
C ALA A 157 5.04 -5.21 21.48
N ALA A 158 4.15 -4.21 21.49
CA ALA A 158 4.50 -2.82 21.76
C ALA A 158 5.09 -2.62 23.16
N LEU A 159 4.50 -3.27 24.17
CA LEU A 159 5.02 -3.24 25.55
C LEU A 159 6.37 -3.96 25.69
N ILE A 160 6.56 -5.08 25.00
CA ILE A 160 7.85 -5.81 24.98
C ILE A 160 8.93 -4.91 24.36
N VAL A 161 8.65 -4.29 23.21
CA VAL A 161 9.62 -3.40 22.55
C VAL A 161 9.92 -2.18 23.42
N ASP A 162 8.91 -1.57 24.03
CA ASP A 162 9.08 -0.46 24.97
C ASP A 162 9.94 -0.85 26.18
N GLY A 163 9.68 -2.02 26.77
CA GLY A 163 10.46 -2.55 27.89
C GLY A 163 11.93 -2.79 27.52
N ILE A 164 12.20 -3.40 26.36
CA ILE A 164 13.56 -3.61 25.86
C ILE A 164 14.27 -2.29 25.61
N PHE A 165 13.60 -1.34 24.95
CA PHE A 165 14.19 -0.03 24.63
C PHE A 165 14.41 0.81 25.88
N SER A 166 13.51 0.72 26.85
CA SER A 166 13.64 1.36 28.16
C SER A 166 14.84 0.80 28.91
N ALA A 167 15.00 -0.53 28.96
CA ALA A 167 16.14 -1.19 29.61
C ALA A 167 17.48 -0.84 28.97
N LEU A 168 17.52 -0.66 27.65
CA LEU A 168 18.71 -0.27 26.91
C LEU A 168 18.93 1.26 26.85
N GLY A 169 18.02 2.07 27.38
CA GLY A 169 18.08 3.53 27.28
C GLY A 169 17.97 4.07 25.85
N LEU A 170 17.40 3.28 24.94
CA LEU A 170 17.25 3.62 23.51
C LEU A 170 15.97 4.42 23.21
N ILE A 171 15.10 4.61 24.20
CA ILE A 171 13.91 5.47 24.04
C ILE A 171 14.41 6.90 23.78
N PRO A 172 14.00 7.56 22.68
CA PRO A 172 14.39 8.94 22.41
C PRO A 172 13.93 9.87 23.55
N THR A 173 14.87 10.33 24.38
CA THR A 173 14.63 11.25 25.51
C THR A 173 14.81 12.73 25.15
N GLY A 174 15.30 13.01 23.94
CA GLY A 174 15.46 14.37 23.43
C GLY A 174 14.14 15.13 23.29
N PRO A 175 14.19 16.45 23.02
CA PRO A 175 12.99 17.24 22.77
C PRO A 175 12.21 16.61 21.63
N ARG A 176 10.95 16.26 21.90
CA ARG A 176 10.08 15.68 20.88
C ARG A 176 9.94 16.69 19.74
N PRO A 177 10.07 16.25 18.47
CA PRO A 177 9.97 17.16 17.34
C PRO A 177 8.64 17.89 17.41
N THR A 178 8.67 19.22 17.27
CA THR A 178 7.43 19.98 17.22
C THR A 178 6.71 19.67 15.91
N ARG A 179 5.40 19.90 15.85
CA ARG A 179 4.64 19.69 14.61
C ARG A 179 5.18 20.54 13.45
N ALA A 180 5.71 21.73 13.76
CA ALA A 180 6.40 22.57 12.81
C ALA A 180 7.69 21.93 12.28
N ASP A 181 8.42 21.15 13.08
CA ASP A 181 9.63 20.42 12.63
C ASP A 181 9.27 19.23 11.73
N ILE A 182 8.17 18.54 12.02
CA ILE A 182 7.67 17.40 11.23
C ILE A 182 7.26 17.85 9.83
N PHE A 183 6.64 19.02 9.71
CA PHE A 183 6.20 19.61 8.44
C PHE A 183 7.05 20.81 8.00
N SER A 184 8.30 20.91 8.49
CA SER A 184 9.17 22.08 8.28
C SER A 184 9.52 22.32 6.82
N SER A 185 9.88 23.59 6.51
CA SER A 185 10.32 24.04 5.19
C SER A 185 11.60 23.34 4.72
N LEU A 186 11.78 23.27 3.41
CA LEU A 186 12.92 22.69 2.71
C LEU A 186 14.25 23.24 3.26
N GLN A 187 15.07 22.39 3.89
CA GLN A 187 16.41 22.72 4.36
C GLN A 187 17.45 21.90 3.60
N VAL A 188 18.63 22.49 3.33
CA VAL A 188 19.74 21.79 2.66
C VAL A 188 20.46 20.88 3.66
N ASN A 189 19.85 19.74 3.94
CA ASN A 189 20.36 18.73 4.88
C ASN A 189 20.22 17.31 4.30
N TYR A 190 20.58 16.31 5.09
CA TYR A 190 20.47 14.91 4.67
C TYR A 190 19.03 14.49 4.32
N LYS A 191 17.99 15.11 4.91
CA LYS A 191 16.59 14.83 4.57
C LYS A 191 16.29 15.27 3.14
N LEU A 192 16.80 16.43 2.71
CA LEU A 192 16.67 16.86 1.32
C LEU A 192 17.39 15.91 0.37
N ALA A 193 18.63 15.50 0.70
CA ALA A 193 19.36 14.54 -0.12
C ALA A 193 18.59 13.21 -0.27
N LEU A 194 18.04 12.68 0.82
CA LEU A 194 17.21 11.48 0.82
C LEU A 194 15.91 11.67 0.03
N ASN A 195 15.25 12.83 0.16
CA ASN A 195 14.03 13.15 -0.60
C ASN A 195 14.32 13.23 -2.10
N VAL A 196 15.42 13.89 -2.50
CA VAL A 196 15.85 13.98 -3.91
C VAL A 196 16.16 12.58 -4.45
N LEU A 197 16.91 11.77 -3.70
CA LEU A 197 17.19 10.38 -4.08
C LEU A 197 15.89 9.58 -4.27
N GLY A 198 14.93 9.71 -3.34
CA GLY A 198 13.62 9.08 -3.45
C GLY A 198 12.85 9.51 -4.69
N ILE A 199 12.84 10.82 -5.00
CA ILE A 199 12.19 11.36 -6.21
C ILE A 199 12.88 10.84 -7.47
N VAL A 200 14.21 10.78 -7.51
CA VAL A 200 14.97 10.26 -8.65
C VAL A 200 14.64 8.78 -8.88
N ILE A 201 14.63 7.96 -7.83
CA ILE A 201 14.26 6.54 -7.94
C ILE A 201 12.81 6.40 -8.41
N PHE A 202 11.88 7.16 -7.83
CA PHE A 202 10.46 7.16 -8.22
C PHE A 202 10.30 7.51 -9.70
N ALA A 203 10.92 8.61 -10.14
CA ALA A 203 10.88 9.07 -11.52
C ALA A 203 11.51 8.05 -12.47
N ALA A 204 12.64 7.44 -12.10
CA ALA A 204 13.29 6.39 -12.89
C ALA A 204 12.39 5.16 -13.06
N MET A 205 11.72 4.70 -11.99
CA MET A 205 10.78 3.58 -12.06
C MET A 205 9.58 3.93 -12.97
N ILE A 206 8.97 5.11 -12.78
CA ILE A 206 7.84 5.56 -13.60
C ILE A 206 8.24 5.72 -15.08
N TRP A 207 9.44 6.24 -15.34
CA TRP A 207 9.99 6.40 -16.69
C TRP A 207 10.21 5.04 -17.36
N LEU A 208 10.79 4.08 -16.63
CA LEU A 208 11.05 2.73 -17.16
C LEU A 208 9.75 2.03 -17.56
N THR A 209 8.71 2.11 -16.71
CA THR A 209 7.39 1.55 -17.04
C THR A 209 6.72 2.28 -18.21
N SER A 210 6.93 3.58 -18.37
CA SER A 210 6.30 4.35 -19.45
C SER A 210 6.97 4.12 -20.80
N ARG A 211 8.29 3.85 -20.82
CA ARG A 211 9.05 3.51 -22.03
C ARG A 211 8.75 2.10 -22.55
N ARG A 212 8.62 1.12 -21.65
CA ARG A 212 8.47 -0.31 -22.01
C ARG A 212 7.06 -0.85 -21.86
N GLY A 213 6.17 -0.08 -21.25
CA GLY A 213 4.78 -0.47 -21.02
C GLY A 213 3.92 -0.40 -22.27
N ALA A 214 3.07 -1.40 -22.46
CA ALA A 214 1.84 -1.33 -23.23
C ALA A 214 0.65 -1.55 -22.28
N THR A 215 -0.53 -1.08 -22.67
CA THR A 215 -1.76 -1.28 -21.88
C THR A 215 -2.59 -2.35 -22.55
N ASP A 216 -2.92 -3.41 -21.83
CA ASP A 216 -3.81 -4.46 -22.30
C ASP A 216 -5.20 -3.88 -22.59
N PRO A 217 -5.77 -4.07 -23.80
CA PRO A 217 -7.05 -3.48 -24.19
C PRO A 217 -8.26 -4.11 -23.48
N VAL A 218 -8.14 -5.33 -22.96
CA VAL A 218 -9.21 -6.08 -22.29
C VAL A 218 -9.24 -5.76 -20.81
N CYS A 219 -8.13 -5.99 -20.10
CA CYS A 219 -8.09 -5.84 -18.65
C CYS A 219 -7.52 -4.48 -18.17
N ARG A 220 -6.98 -3.67 -19.09
CA ARG A 220 -6.29 -2.39 -18.81
C ARG A 220 -5.04 -2.50 -17.93
N MET A 221 -4.50 -3.70 -17.77
CA MET A 221 -3.23 -3.92 -17.08
C MET A 221 -2.05 -3.41 -17.92
N LYS A 222 -1.06 -2.76 -17.30
CA LYS A 222 0.17 -2.38 -17.99
C LYS A 222 1.15 -3.55 -18.02
N VAL A 223 1.71 -3.85 -19.19
CA VAL A 223 2.58 -5.00 -19.44
C VAL A 223 3.85 -4.60 -20.18
N ASP A 224 4.94 -5.36 -20.00
CA ASP A 224 6.18 -5.13 -20.76
C ASP A 224 6.00 -5.60 -22.19
N ARG A 225 6.18 -4.72 -23.18
CA ARG A 225 6.11 -5.09 -24.61
C ARG A 225 7.04 -6.24 -24.98
N ALA A 226 8.18 -6.37 -24.30
CA ALA A 226 9.17 -7.42 -24.59
C ALA A 226 8.76 -8.81 -24.07
N LYS A 227 7.81 -8.88 -23.14
CA LYS A 227 7.36 -10.14 -22.51
C LYS A 227 5.88 -10.44 -22.74
N ALA A 228 5.10 -9.43 -23.09
CA ALA A 228 3.66 -9.55 -23.30
C ALA A 228 3.34 -10.38 -24.54
N VAL A 229 2.23 -11.11 -24.47
CA VAL A 229 1.63 -11.75 -25.65
C VAL A 229 1.20 -10.63 -26.60
N SER A 230 1.56 -10.71 -27.87
CA SER A 230 1.24 -9.66 -28.84
C SER A 230 0.48 -10.22 -30.04
N LYS A 231 -0.38 -9.39 -30.63
CA LYS A 231 -1.12 -9.71 -31.84
C LYS A 231 -1.26 -8.47 -32.72
N GLU A 232 -1.08 -8.66 -34.02
CA GLU A 232 -1.40 -7.61 -35.00
C GLU A 232 -2.90 -7.58 -35.27
N PHE A 233 -3.51 -6.41 -35.12
CA PHE A 233 -4.91 -6.17 -35.41
C PHE A 233 -5.07 -4.76 -35.98
N ALA A 234 -5.77 -4.63 -37.11
CA ALA A 234 -6.00 -3.33 -37.78
C ALA A 234 -4.71 -2.51 -38.03
N ASN A 235 -3.61 -3.18 -38.41
CA ASN A 235 -2.30 -2.57 -38.67
C ASN A 235 -1.60 -1.96 -37.42
N GLU A 236 -2.03 -2.33 -36.22
CA GLU A 236 -1.37 -2.01 -34.96
C GLU A 236 -1.01 -3.30 -34.19
N THR A 237 0.15 -3.31 -33.52
CA THR A 237 0.53 -4.39 -32.60
C THR A 237 -0.09 -4.16 -31.23
N LEU A 238 -1.08 -4.96 -30.87
CA LEU A 238 -1.69 -4.99 -29.55
C LEU A 238 -0.92 -5.92 -28.62
N TYR A 239 -0.86 -5.57 -27.34
CA TYR A 239 -0.17 -6.35 -26.30
C TYR A 239 -1.15 -6.74 -25.20
N PHE A 240 -1.04 -7.97 -24.70
CA PHE A 240 -1.94 -8.59 -23.74
C PHE A 240 -1.16 -9.13 -22.54
N CYS A 241 -1.80 -9.14 -21.37
CA CYS A 241 -1.20 -9.60 -20.13
C CYS A 241 -1.13 -11.13 -20.01
N SER A 242 -2.00 -11.84 -20.72
CA SER A 242 -2.05 -13.29 -20.73
C SER A 242 -2.80 -13.79 -21.97
N ASP A 243 -2.65 -15.08 -22.29
CA ASP A 243 -3.43 -15.76 -23.33
C ASP A 243 -4.94 -15.65 -23.09
N HIS A 244 -5.37 -15.59 -21.83
CA HIS A 244 -6.77 -15.39 -21.50
C HIS A 244 -7.30 -14.04 -22.01
N CYS A 245 -6.55 -12.95 -21.82
CA CYS A 245 -6.94 -11.64 -22.34
C CYS A 245 -6.85 -11.57 -23.87
N LEU A 246 -5.87 -12.24 -24.48
CA LEU A 246 -5.81 -12.39 -25.94
C LEU A 246 -7.07 -13.10 -26.47
N HIS A 247 -7.41 -14.27 -25.94
CA HIS A 247 -8.58 -15.03 -26.40
C HIS A 247 -9.89 -14.30 -26.13
N ALA A 248 -10.01 -13.59 -25.00
CA ALA A 248 -11.17 -12.74 -24.73
C ALA A 248 -11.30 -11.60 -25.76
N PHE A 249 -10.18 -10.99 -26.16
CA PHE A 249 -10.15 -9.99 -27.23
C PHE A 249 -10.56 -10.60 -28.57
N GLU A 250 -10.06 -11.78 -28.93
CA GLU A 250 -10.40 -12.48 -30.17
C GLU A 250 -11.89 -12.84 -30.24
N ALA A 251 -12.43 -13.39 -29.16
CA ALA A 251 -13.85 -13.73 -29.07
C ALA A 251 -14.75 -12.48 -29.14
N GLY A 252 -14.29 -11.34 -28.61
CA GLY A 252 -14.98 -10.05 -28.70
C GLY A 252 -14.87 -9.41 -30.09
N ALA A 253 -13.68 -9.42 -30.70
CA ALA A 253 -13.41 -8.86 -32.02
C ALA A 253 -14.14 -9.62 -33.14
N GLN A 254 -14.28 -10.95 -33.01
CA GLN A 254 -15.09 -11.77 -33.93
C GLN A 254 -16.58 -11.42 -33.88
N ARG A 255 -17.11 -10.95 -32.74
CA ARG A 255 -18.49 -10.44 -32.63
C ARG A 255 -18.67 -9.04 -33.22
N ALA A 256 -17.59 -8.29 -33.38
CA ALA A 256 -17.59 -6.92 -33.89
C ALA A 256 -17.29 -6.83 -35.40
N HIS A 257 -17.01 -7.95 -36.08
CA HIS A 257 -16.93 -7.97 -37.54
C HIS A 257 -18.36 -7.90 -38.12
N PRO A 258 -18.66 -6.99 -39.08
CA PRO A 258 -19.99 -6.93 -39.67
C PRO A 258 -20.27 -8.24 -40.37
N LEU A 259 -21.50 -8.76 -40.18
CA LEU A 259 -22.02 -9.85 -40.99
C LEU A 259 -21.76 -9.57 -42.49
N PRO A 260 -21.42 -10.59 -43.29
CA PRO A 260 -21.30 -10.41 -44.73
C PRO A 260 -22.62 -9.88 -45.26
N ILE A 261 -22.56 -8.85 -46.09
CA ILE A 261 -23.72 -8.33 -46.81
C ILE A 261 -24.17 -9.46 -47.75
N GLU A 262 -25.20 -10.20 -47.36
CA GLU A 262 -25.94 -11.07 -48.28
C GLU A 262 -26.67 -10.17 -49.27
N ASP A 263 -26.00 -9.91 -50.39
CA ASP A 263 -26.60 -9.29 -51.57
C ASP A 263 -27.56 -10.32 -52.21
N THR A 264 -28.76 -10.43 -51.64
CA THR A 264 -29.88 -11.12 -52.29
C THR A 264 -30.51 -10.19 -53.32
N ALA A 265 -29.73 -9.88 -54.34
CA ALA A 265 -30.28 -9.49 -55.61
C ALA A 265 -30.98 -10.72 -56.24
N ASN A 266 -32.25 -10.54 -56.60
CA ASN A 266 -32.96 -11.24 -57.66
C ASN A 266 -33.63 -12.58 -57.31
N VAL A 267 -34.88 -12.51 -56.85
CA VAL A 267 -35.93 -13.44 -57.31
C VAL A 267 -37.12 -12.59 -57.76
N ARG A 268 -37.46 -12.76 -59.04
CA ARG A 268 -38.59 -12.17 -59.77
C ARG A 268 -39.94 -12.52 -59.17
#